data_AF-A0A924ACE9-F1
#
_entry.id   AF-A0A924ACE9-F1
#
_cell.length_a   1.000
_cell.length_b   1.000
_cell.length_c   1.000
_cell.angle_alpha   90.00
_cell.angle_beta   90.00
_cell.angle_gamma   90.00
#
_symmetry.space_group_name_H-M   'P 1'
#
loop_
_entity.id
_entity.type
_entity.pdbx_description
1 polymer ?
#
loop_
_entity_poly.entity_id
_entity_poly.type
_entity_poly.pdbx_seq_one_letter_code
_entity_poly.pdbx_strand_id
1 'polypeptide(L)'
;MGSAKKVRLTGRRSKGLWSLAVCAAGAVVANPGHAQPALNPVVISVNRAEQRSFDAPAAIQSVDREDIQSAGPQVNLSETLNRIPGLTILNRQNYAQDLQISIRGFGSRASFGLRGIRLLIDGIPATTPDGQGQGSSISLTSTER
;
A
#
# COMPACT_ATOMS: atom_id res chain seq x y z
N MET A 1 31.80 -1.99 26.93
CA MET A 1 32.98 -1.43 26.22
C MET A 1 32.55 -0.98 24.84
N GLY A 2 32.48 0.34 24.64
CA GLY A 2 32.09 0.95 23.38
C GLY A 2 33.21 0.94 22.36
N SER A 3 32.86 0.66 21.11
CA SER A 3 33.73 0.75 19.95
C SER A 3 32.99 1.53 18.87
N ALA A 4 33.60 2.62 18.40
CA ALA A 4 33.46 3.24 17.08
C ALA A 4 33.94 4.70 17.17
N LYS A 5 35.18 4.93 16.76
CA LYS A 5 35.57 5.53 15.47
C LYS A 5 35.42 7.05 15.42
N LYS A 6 36.53 7.68 15.76
CA LYS A 6 36.90 9.07 15.50
C LYS A 6 37.25 9.20 14.01
N VAL A 7 36.53 10.02 13.25
CA VAL A 7 36.98 10.50 11.94
C VAL A 7 36.79 12.01 11.91
N ARG A 8 37.92 12.72 11.99
CA ARG A 8 38.05 14.15 11.83
C ARG A 8 38.67 14.37 10.45
N LEU A 9 37.94 14.99 9.53
CA LEU A 9 38.50 15.53 8.29
C LEU A 9 38.24 17.03 8.27
N THR A 10 39.29 17.77 8.62
CA THR A 10 39.41 19.21 8.46
C THR A 10 40.21 19.51 7.20
N GLY A 11 39.73 20.46 6.39
CA GLY A 11 40.50 21.15 5.35
C GLY A 11 39.69 21.28 4.05
N ARG A 12 39.81 22.33 3.25
CA ARG A 12 40.53 23.61 3.32
C ARG A 12 39.89 24.46 2.22
N ARG A 13 39.83 25.77 2.47
CA ARG A 13 39.24 26.83 1.62
C ARG A 13 39.80 26.83 0.20
N SER A 14 38.96 27.14 -0.80
CA SER A 14 39.36 27.85 -2.02
C SER A 14 38.27 28.85 -2.42
N LYS A 15 38.71 30.08 -2.71
CA LYS A 15 37.92 31.23 -3.15
C LYS A 15 37.89 31.23 -4.68
N GLY A 16 36.76 31.61 -5.29
CA GLY A 16 36.66 31.92 -6.71
C GLY A 16 35.55 32.93 -6.94
N LEU A 17 35.94 34.15 -7.31
CA LEU A 17 35.12 35.34 -7.54
C LEU A 17 34.62 35.40 -9.00
N TRP A 18 33.50 36.10 -9.17
CA TRP A 18 33.02 36.81 -10.37
C TRP A 18 32.35 36.00 -11.50
N SER A 19 31.04 36.22 -11.66
CA SER A 19 30.51 36.94 -12.82
C SER A 19 29.12 37.49 -12.52
N LEU A 20 29.01 38.80 -12.71
CA LEU A 20 27.79 39.59 -12.65
C LEU A 20 26.95 39.27 -13.90
N ALA A 21 25.72 38.79 -13.73
CA ALA A 21 24.74 38.75 -14.81
C ALA A 21 23.42 39.30 -14.28
N VAL A 22 23.22 40.59 -14.56
CA VAL A 22 21.94 41.29 -14.46
C VAL A 22 21.01 40.67 -15.51
N CYS A 23 19.87 40.12 -15.08
CA CYS A 23 18.73 39.83 -15.95
C CYS A 23 17.42 40.08 -15.20
N ALA A 24 16.78 41.17 -15.62
CA ALA A 24 15.34 41.41 -15.77
C ALA A 24 14.34 40.86 -14.74
N ALA A 25 13.50 41.79 -14.29
CA ALA A 25 12.28 41.60 -13.55
C ALA A 25 11.39 40.46 -14.08
N GLY A 26 11.08 39.54 -13.18
CA GLY A 26 9.99 38.58 -13.29
C GLY A 26 9.65 38.14 -11.88
N ALA A 27 8.73 38.85 -11.24
CA ALA A 27 8.16 38.40 -9.98
C ALA A 27 7.34 37.13 -10.27
N VAL A 28 7.98 35.97 -10.16
CA VAL A 28 7.27 34.70 -10.03
C VAL A 28 6.58 34.75 -8.68
N VAL A 29 5.28 35.06 -8.69
CA VAL A 29 4.40 34.75 -7.58
C VAL A 29 4.45 33.23 -7.44
N ALA A 30 5.19 32.77 -6.43
CA ALA A 30 5.12 31.39 -5.99
C ALA A 30 3.68 31.15 -5.53
N ASN A 31 2.88 30.50 -6.36
CA ASN A 31 1.62 29.93 -5.93
C ASN A 31 1.98 28.95 -4.81
N PRO A 32 1.55 29.15 -3.56
CA PRO A 32 1.72 28.13 -2.55
C PRO A 32 0.91 26.94 -3.06
N GLY A 33 1.61 25.94 -3.61
CA GLY A 33 1.00 24.66 -3.93
C GLY A 33 0.30 24.21 -2.67
N HIS A 34 -1.03 24.16 -2.73
CA HIS A 34 -1.83 23.66 -1.63
C HIS A 34 -1.35 22.23 -1.39
N ALA A 35 -0.57 22.03 -0.33
CA ALA A 35 -0.24 20.73 0.17
C ALA A 35 -1.59 20.07 0.46
N GLN A 36 -1.98 19.12 -0.40
CA GLN A 36 -3.18 18.34 -0.20
C GLN A 36 -3.06 17.74 1.20
N PRO A 37 -4.01 18.01 2.12
CA PRO A 37 -3.98 17.41 3.43
C PRO A 37 -3.85 15.90 3.24
N ALA A 38 -2.90 15.26 3.92
CA ALA A 38 -2.86 13.82 4.01
C ALA A 38 -4.19 13.39 4.65
N LEU A 39 -5.13 12.98 3.80
CA LEU A 39 -6.47 12.60 4.22
C LEU A 39 -6.34 11.34 5.07
N ASN A 40 -6.95 11.35 6.24
CA ASN A 40 -7.01 10.15 7.06
C ASN A 40 -7.79 9.09 6.28
N PRO A 41 -7.26 7.86 6.13
CA PRO A 41 -7.93 6.81 5.38
C PRO A 41 -9.25 6.50 6.07
N VAL A 42 -10.33 6.80 5.36
CA VAL A 42 -11.68 6.37 5.73
C VAL A 42 -11.87 4.99 5.15
N VAL A 43 -12.11 4.00 6.00
CA VAL A 43 -12.31 2.63 5.55
C VAL A 43 -13.76 2.24 5.71
N ILE A 44 -14.42 2.03 4.59
CA ILE A 44 -15.78 1.48 4.55
C ILE A 44 -15.67 0.00 4.86
N SER A 45 -15.90 -0.33 6.13
CA SER A 45 -16.03 -1.71 6.60
C SER A 45 -17.42 -2.26 6.26
N VAL A 46 -17.61 -3.57 6.41
CA VAL A 46 -18.88 -4.27 6.12
C VAL A 46 -20.05 -3.73 6.97
N ASN A 47 -19.75 -3.07 8.09
CA ASN A 47 -20.73 -2.27 8.82
C ASN A 47 -20.97 -0.99 8.02
N ARG A 48 -22.19 -0.78 7.51
CA ARG A 48 -22.61 0.27 6.55
C ARG A 48 -22.44 1.73 7.03
N ALA A 49 -21.65 1.96 8.08
CA ALA A 49 -21.30 3.27 8.61
C ALA A 49 -19.84 3.59 8.25
N GLU A 50 -19.63 4.74 7.63
CA GLU A 50 -18.30 5.30 7.38
C GLU A 50 -17.62 5.60 8.73
N GLN A 51 -16.50 4.93 9.02
CA GLN A 51 -15.80 5.10 10.29
C GLN A 51 -14.29 5.12 10.05
N ARG A 52 -13.58 5.93 10.84
CA ARG A 52 -12.12 5.98 10.79
C ARG A 52 -11.57 4.65 11.30
N SER A 53 -10.49 4.16 10.69
CA SER A 53 -9.85 2.90 11.09
C SER A 53 -9.45 2.86 12.56
N PHE A 54 -9.10 4.02 13.14
CA PHE A 54 -8.72 4.14 14.55
C PHE A 54 -9.90 4.00 15.52
N ASP A 55 -11.09 4.42 15.10
CA ASP A 55 -12.28 4.41 15.96
C ASP A 55 -13.00 3.06 15.93
N ALA A 56 -12.63 2.17 15.00
CA ALA A 56 -13.30 0.89 14.82
C ALA A 56 -12.88 -0.12 15.90
N PRO A 57 -13.82 -0.91 16.46
CA PRO A 57 -13.51 -1.93 17.46
C PRO A 57 -12.82 -3.18 16.86
N ALA A 58 -12.43 -3.14 15.59
CA ALA A 58 -11.79 -4.24 14.86
C ALA A 58 -10.59 -3.72 14.06
N ALA A 59 -9.64 -4.61 13.77
CA ALA A 59 -8.49 -4.27 12.93
C ALA A 59 -8.93 -4.10 11.47
N ILE A 60 -8.81 -2.89 10.96
CA ILE A 60 -9.14 -2.54 9.58
C ILE A 60 -7.89 -2.01 8.89
N GLN A 61 -7.66 -2.46 7.66
CA GLN A 61 -6.57 -2.02 6.80
C GLN A 61 -7.13 -1.74 5.42
N SER A 62 -6.70 -0.62 4.82
CA SER A 62 -6.99 -0.25 3.44
C SER A 62 -5.69 -0.09 2.66
N VAL A 63 -5.76 -0.24 1.35
CA VAL A 63 -4.59 -0.14 0.48
C VAL A 63 -4.87 0.88 -0.60
N ASP A 64 -4.32 2.09 -0.47
CA ASP A 64 -4.62 3.16 -1.41
C ASP A 64 -4.10 2.87 -2.83
N ARG A 65 -4.68 3.56 -3.82
CA ARG A 65 -4.39 3.36 -5.24
C ARG A 65 -2.90 3.51 -5.55
N GLU A 66 -2.24 4.48 -4.93
CA GLU A 66 -0.82 4.79 -5.12
C GLU A 66 0.06 3.62 -4.67
N ASP A 67 -0.36 2.92 -3.61
CA ASP A 67 0.33 1.75 -3.10
C ASP A 67 0.10 0.52 -3.98
N ILE A 68 -1.11 0.34 -4.51
CA ILE A 68 -1.40 -0.70 -5.51
C ILE A 68 -0.50 -0.52 -6.73
N GLN A 69 -0.38 0.72 -7.20
CA GLN A 69 0.41 1.06 -8.39
C GLN A 69 1.92 0.90 -8.17
N SER A 70 2.41 1.19 -6.98
CA SER A 70 3.84 1.08 -6.64
C SER A 70 4.29 -0.33 -6.23
N ALA A 71 3.35 -1.24 -5.95
CA ALA A 71 3.64 -2.61 -5.51
C ALA A 71 4.24 -3.53 -6.59
N GLY A 72 4.21 -3.13 -7.87
CA GLY A 72 4.86 -3.86 -8.96
C GLY A 72 3.94 -4.13 -10.16
N PRO A 73 4.09 -5.28 -10.85
CA PRO A 73 3.35 -5.60 -12.08
C PRO A 73 1.83 -5.73 -11.95
N GLN A 74 1.28 -5.71 -10.72
CA GLN A 74 -0.17 -5.80 -10.44
C GLN A 74 -0.85 -7.05 -11.02
N VAL A 75 -0.09 -8.14 -11.18
CA VAL A 75 -0.59 -9.39 -11.76
C VAL A 75 -1.28 -10.26 -10.70
N ASN A 76 -0.71 -10.35 -9.50
CA ASN A 76 -1.31 -11.11 -8.40
C ASN A 76 -1.54 -10.22 -7.18
N LEU A 77 -2.50 -10.64 -6.36
CA LEU A 77 -2.84 -9.99 -5.09
C LEU A 77 -1.69 -10.02 -4.08
N SER A 78 -0.77 -10.98 -4.20
CA SER A 78 0.39 -11.11 -3.31
C SER A 78 1.28 -9.87 -3.31
N GLU A 79 1.44 -9.22 -4.46
CA GLU A 79 2.38 -8.13 -4.68
C GLU A 79 2.02 -6.94 -3.79
N THR A 80 0.74 -6.59 -3.82
CA THR A 80 0.21 -5.45 -3.08
C THR A 80 -0.12 -5.79 -1.64
N LEU A 81 -0.71 -6.96 -1.38
CA LEU A 81 -1.30 -7.25 -0.08
C LEU A 81 -0.32 -7.86 0.93
N ASN A 82 0.88 -8.28 0.51
CA ASN A 82 1.92 -8.82 1.43
C ASN A 82 2.40 -7.81 2.49
N ARG A 83 2.09 -6.53 2.34
CA ARG A 83 2.40 -5.48 3.34
C ARG A 83 1.46 -5.48 4.55
N ILE A 84 0.30 -6.15 4.45
CA ILE A 84 -0.71 -6.16 5.52
C ILE A 84 -0.28 -7.17 6.60
N PRO A 85 -0.13 -6.75 7.87
CA PRO A 85 0.26 -7.65 8.94
C PRO A 85 -0.81 -8.70 9.20
N GLY A 86 -0.38 -9.96 9.28
CA GLY A 86 -1.26 -11.10 9.52
C GLY A 86 -2.05 -11.56 8.28
N LEU A 87 -1.76 -11.01 7.10
CA LEU A 87 -2.21 -11.55 5.82
C LEU A 87 -1.03 -12.25 5.14
N THR A 88 -1.24 -13.50 4.75
CA THR A 88 -0.25 -14.29 4.01
C THR A 88 -0.87 -14.77 2.71
N ILE A 89 -0.24 -14.42 1.59
CA ILE A 89 -0.65 -14.85 0.26
C ILE A 89 0.48 -15.68 -0.35
N LEU A 90 0.18 -16.94 -0.65
CA LEU A 90 1.14 -17.86 -1.26
C LEU A 90 0.83 -17.98 -2.75
N ASN A 91 1.72 -17.40 -3.55
CA ASN A 91 1.74 -17.56 -4.99
C ASN A 91 2.65 -18.73 -5.36
N ARG A 92 2.09 -19.78 -5.95
CA ARG A 92 2.84 -20.98 -6.39
C ARG A 92 3.17 -20.95 -7.89
N GLN A 93 3.07 -19.77 -8.52
CA GLN A 93 3.34 -19.54 -9.95
C GLN A 93 2.51 -20.41 -10.90
N ASN A 94 1.35 -20.89 -10.44
CA ASN A 94 0.43 -21.68 -11.22
C ASN A 94 -0.87 -20.92 -11.38
N TYR A 95 -1.01 -20.16 -12.47
CA TYR A 95 -2.18 -19.30 -12.73
C TYR A 95 -3.48 -20.07 -13.03
N ALA A 96 -3.39 -21.38 -13.32
CA ALA A 96 -4.58 -22.23 -13.45
C ALA A 96 -5.19 -22.55 -12.08
N GLN A 97 -4.43 -22.34 -11.01
CA GLN A 97 -4.86 -22.50 -9.63
C GLN A 97 -4.84 -21.14 -8.94
N ASP A 98 -5.80 -20.90 -8.06
CA ASP A 98 -5.89 -19.60 -7.41
C ASP A 98 -4.84 -19.43 -6.29
N LEU A 99 -4.53 -18.18 -5.95
CA LEU A 99 -3.63 -17.82 -4.86
C LEU A 99 -4.19 -18.37 -3.54
N GLN A 100 -3.34 -18.96 -2.72
CA GLN A 100 -3.74 -19.34 -1.38
C GLN A 100 -3.65 -18.11 -0.48
N ILE A 101 -4.78 -17.65 0.03
CA ILE A 101 -4.86 -16.47 0.89
C ILE A 101 -5.24 -16.90 2.30
N SER A 102 -4.51 -16.38 3.29
CA SER A 102 -4.81 -16.63 4.70
C SER A 102 -4.73 -15.37 5.55
N ILE A 103 -5.71 -15.18 6.43
CA ILE A 103 -5.81 -14.03 7.33
C ILE A 103 -5.76 -14.55 8.76
N ARG A 104 -4.72 -14.18 9.52
CA ARG A 104 -4.50 -14.59 10.92
C ARG A 104 -4.67 -16.10 11.12
N GLY A 105 -4.23 -16.89 10.14
CA GLY A 105 -4.31 -18.36 10.15
C GLY A 105 -5.58 -18.97 9.54
N PHE A 106 -6.66 -18.20 9.33
CA PHE A 106 -7.82 -18.66 8.56
C PHE A 106 -7.43 -18.83 7.09
N GLY A 107 -7.82 -19.93 6.44
CA GLY A 107 -7.40 -20.23 5.06
C GLY A 107 -6.00 -20.87 4.92
N SER A 108 -5.20 -20.95 5.99
CA SER A 108 -3.85 -21.54 5.96
C SER A 108 -3.82 -23.03 5.56
N ARG A 109 -4.95 -23.73 5.73
CA ARG A 109 -5.14 -25.14 5.35
C ARG A 109 -5.74 -25.32 3.96
N ALA A 110 -6.11 -24.25 3.27
CA ALA A 110 -6.56 -24.32 1.89
C ALA A 110 -5.38 -24.74 1.00
N SER A 111 -5.58 -25.66 0.07
CA SER A 111 -4.54 -25.94 -0.93
C SER A 111 -4.37 -24.78 -1.91
N PHE A 112 -5.48 -24.14 -2.28
CA PHE A 112 -5.59 -23.01 -3.20
C PHE A 112 -6.85 -22.18 -2.88
N GLY A 113 -6.86 -20.92 -3.29
CA GLY A 113 -8.00 -20.02 -3.16
C GLY A 113 -8.29 -19.57 -1.73
N LEU A 114 -9.54 -19.17 -1.50
CA LEU A 114 -10.05 -18.67 -0.23
C LEU A 114 -10.85 -19.73 0.50
N ARG A 115 -10.60 -19.92 1.80
CA ARG A 115 -11.41 -20.78 2.68
C ARG A 115 -11.64 -20.14 4.04
N GLY A 116 -12.90 -20.07 4.46
CA GLY A 116 -13.29 -19.48 5.75
C GLY A 116 -13.06 -17.97 5.79
N ILE A 117 -13.01 -17.31 4.63
CA ILE A 117 -12.86 -15.87 4.48
C ILE A 117 -14.00 -15.40 3.57
N ARG A 118 -14.61 -14.26 3.91
CA ARG A 118 -15.61 -13.61 3.06
C ARG A 118 -14.92 -12.58 2.19
N LEU A 119 -15.10 -12.72 0.88
CA LEU A 119 -14.62 -11.76 -0.11
C LEU A 119 -15.80 -10.97 -0.64
N LEU A 120 -15.62 -9.65 -0.69
CA LEU A 120 -16.60 -8.71 -1.22
C LEU A 120 -15.93 -7.94 -2.34
N ILE A 121 -16.55 -7.93 -3.51
CA ILE A 121 -16.14 -7.12 -4.66
C ILE A 121 -17.27 -6.12 -4.87
N ASP A 122 -16.98 -4.82 -4.75
CA ASP A 122 -17.97 -3.75 -4.86
C ASP A 122 -19.18 -3.91 -3.93
N GLY A 123 -18.99 -4.56 -2.78
CA GLY A 123 -20.05 -4.89 -1.82
C GLY A 123 -20.88 -6.13 -2.14
N ILE A 124 -20.59 -6.81 -3.26
CA ILE A 124 -21.22 -8.09 -3.64
C ILE A 124 -20.33 -9.24 -3.16
N PRO A 125 -20.89 -10.24 -2.46
CA PRO A 125 -20.11 -11.39 -2.02
C PRO A 125 -19.62 -12.21 -3.22
N ALA A 126 -18.31 -12.29 -3.38
CA ALA A 126 -17.64 -13.17 -4.34
C ALA A 126 -17.30 -14.55 -3.73
N THR A 127 -17.71 -14.78 -2.48
CA THR A 127 -17.60 -16.05 -1.77
C THR A 127 -18.95 -16.69 -1.53
N THR A 128 -18.99 -18.01 -1.53
CA THR A 128 -20.13 -18.80 -1.09
C THR A 128 -20.41 -18.60 0.41
N PRO A 129 -21.60 -18.99 0.91
CA PRO A 129 -21.97 -18.79 2.32
C PRO A 129 -21.05 -19.50 3.33
N ASP A 130 -20.38 -20.56 2.90
CA ASP A 130 -19.37 -21.33 3.64
C ASP A 130 -17.94 -20.76 3.52
N GLY A 131 -17.79 -19.59 2.88
CA GLY A 131 -16.53 -18.86 2.79
C GLY A 131 -15.51 -19.50 1.84
N GLN A 132 -15.97 -20.27 0.85
CA GLN A 132 -15.14 -20.65 -0.29
C GLN A 132 -15.22 -19.55 -1.35
N GLY A 133 -14.11 -19.23 -1.98
CA GLY A 133 -14.12 -18.25 -3.07
C GLY A 133 -12.80 -18.19 -3.81
N GLN A 134 -12.77 -17.34 -4.82
CA GLN A 134 -11.57 -17.12 -5.63
C GLN A 134 -11.16 -15.64 -5.63
N GLY A 135 -9.90 -15.39 -5.28
CA GLY A 135 -9.29 -14.06 -5.29
C GLY A 135 -8.82 -13.62 -6.67
N SER A 136 -8.51 -14.56 -7.57
CA SER A 136 -8.03 -14.27 -8.94
C SER A 136 -9.00 -13.48 -9.83
N SER A 137 -10.28 -13.39 -9.45
CA SER A 137 -11.29 -12.59 -10.16
C SER A 137 -11.12 -11.07 -9.98
N ILE A 138 -10.31 -10.64 -9.00
CA ILE A 138 -10.08 -9.24 -8.69
C ILE A 138 -8.95 -8.70 -9.55
N SER A 139 -9.20 -7.62 -10.30
CA SER A 139 -8.18 -6.95 -11.09
C SER A 139 -7.63 -5.72 -10.37
N LEU A 140 -6.35 -5.77 -9.98
CA LEU A 140 -5.66 -4.66 -9.29
C LEU A 140 -5.61 -3.36 -10.11
N THR A 141 -5.66 -3.47 -11.44
CA THR A 141 -5.63 -2.32 -12.35
C THR A 141 -6.95 -1.54 -12.34
N SER A 142 -8.08 -2.18 -12.05
CA SER A 142 -9.39 -1.53 -11.97
C SER A 142 -9.85 -1.22 -10.54
N THR A 143 -9.28 -1.86 -9.53
CA THR A 143 -9.58 -1.61 -8.11
C THR A 143 -9.28 -0.15 -7.73
N GLU A 144 -10.01 0.46 -6.80
CA GLU A 144 -9.68 1.82 -6.32
C GLU A 144 -8.81 1.84 -5.05
N ARG A 145 -9.07 0.93 -4.09
CA ARG A 145 -8.42 0.81 -2.78
C ARG A 145 -8.51 -0.61 -2.20
#